data_AF-A0A3D0P1N4-F1
#
_entry.id   AF-A0A3D0P1N4-F1
#
_cell.length_a   1.000
_cell.length_b   1.000
_cell.length_c   1.000
_cell.angle_alpha   90.00
_cell.angle_beta   90.00
_cell.angle_gamma   90.00
#
_symmetry.space_group_name_H-M   'P 1'
#
loop_
_entity.id
_entity.type
_entity.pdbx_description
1 polymer ?
#
loop_
_entity_poly.entity_id
_entity_poly.type
_entity_poly.pdbx_seq_one_letter_code
_entity_poly.pdbx_strand_id
1 'polypeptide(L)'
;MQQNTPKILILSSDTGGGHRSAAQALVDGVERFWHGESAAVRVIRAIEDSHHITEKLVKIYNWVLRHKQSWMKYLYWAVNRFRPETREFFHRRCMVHLRDVFEKWCPHIVVSVHPLTQHIFARILRELNLLGQIPLVTVVTDPGYGFWKGWACNDVSLYLVANDDAKRQLIDYGVEETRIKVSGMPVNPKFREVNEADAQNARRAFGLDPDKF
;
A
#
# COMPACT_ATOMS: atom_id res chain seq x y z
N MET A 1 9.13 -28.94 -15.67
CA MET A 1 9.35 -28.25 -14.38
C MET A 1 7.99 -27.76 -13.93
N GLN A 2 7.47 -28.18 -12.77
CA GLN A 2 6.21 -27.64 -12.25
C GLN A 2 6.35 -26.13 -12.14
N GLN A 3 5.51 -25.37 -12.84
CA GLN A 3 5.45 -23.92 -12.66
C GLN A 3 4.99 -23.68 -11.21
N ASN A 4 5.90 -23.24 -10.35
CA ASN A 4 5.53 -22.85 -8.99
C ASN A 4 4.55 -21.68 -9.08
N THR A 5 3.33 -21.89 -8.58
CA THR A 5 2.32 -20.85 -8.41
C THR A 5 2.93 -19.64 -7.68
N PRO A 6 3.07 -18.45 -8.32
CA PRO A 6 3.50 -17.24 -7.62
C PRO A 6 2.57 -16.92 -6.46
N LYS A 7 3.17 -16.55 -5.33
CA LYS A 7 2.49 -16.24 -4.08
C LYS A 7 2.82 -14.80 -3.74
N ILE A 8 1.85 -13.92 -3.92
CA ILE A 8 1.98 -12.48 -3.75
C ILE A 8 1.30 -12.06 -2.44
N LEU A 9 2.10 -11.63 -1.47
CA LEU A 9 1.57 -11.09 -0.23
C LEU A 9 1.40 -9.58 -0.34
N ILE A 10 0.17 -9.09 -0.33
CA ILE A 10 -0.13 -7.65 -0.33
C ILE A 10 -0.45 -7.19 1.09
N LEU A 11 0.19 -6.11 1.51
CA LEU A 11 0.10 -5.55 2.84
C LEU A 11 -0.66 -4.23 2.77
N SER A 12 -1.82 -4.21 3.41
CA SER A 12 -2.72 -3.05 3.42
C SER A 12 -3.10 -2.65 4.85
N SER A 13 -3.91 -1.61 4.97
CA SER A 13 -4.50 -1.11 6.22
C SER A 13 -5.78 -0.33 5.88
N ASP A 14 -6.76 -0.36 6.78
CA ASP A 14 -8.04 0.36 6.72
C ASP A 14 -7.93 1.81 7.24
N THR A 15 -6.81 2.49 6.95
CA THR A 15 -6.60 3.92 7.22
C THR A 15 -7.13 4.78 6.06
N GLY A 16 -8.30 5.39 6.23
CA GLY A 16 -8.87 6.31 5.23
C GLY A 16 -9.39 5.67 3.93
N GLY A 17 -9.27 4.35 3.76
CA GLY A 17 -9.85 3.57 2.66
C GLY A 17 -9.04 3.53 1.35
N GLY A 18 -8.19 4.52 1.08
CA GLY A 18 -7.38 4.58 -0.15
C GLY A 18 -6.45 3.38 -0.34
N HIS A 19 -5.79 2.94 0.74
CA HIS A 19 -4.89 1.78 0.73
C HIS A 19 -5.62 0.46 0.46
N ARG A 20 -6.86 0.32 0.92
CA ARG A 20 -7.70 -0.84 0.62
C ARG A 20 -8.06 -0.89 -0.86
N SER A 21 -8.46 0.24 -1.44
CA SER A 21 -8.75 0.33 -2.88
C SER A 21 -7.52 0.03 -3.73
N ALA A 22 -6.34 0.52 -3.34
CA ALA A 22 -5.08 0.22 -4.03
C ALA A 22 -4.72 -1.28 -3.94
N ALA A 23 -4.83 -1.89 -2.76
CA ALA A 23 -4.62 -3.33 -2.59
C ALA A 23 -5.58 -4.15 -3.46
N GLN A 24 -6.86 -3.80 -3.49
CA GLN A 24 -7.84 -4.48 -4.34
C GLN A 24 -7.55 -4.29 -5.83
N ALA A 25 -7.14 -3.10 -6.26
CA ALA A 25 -6.76 -2.84 -7.64
C ALA A 25 -5.56 -3.71 -8.08
N LEU A 26 -4.61 -3.97 -7.17
CA LEU A 26 -3.50 -4.87 -7.42
C LEU A 26 -3.94 -6.34 -7.49
N VAL A 27 -4.84 -6.79 -6.61
CA VAL A 27 -5.43 -8.15 -6.68
C VAL A 27 -6.10 -8.36 -8.04
N ASP A 28 -7.06 -7.50 -8.37
CA ASP A 28 -7.85 -7.61 -9.61
C ASP A 28 -6.96 -7.43 -10.85
N GLY A 29 -5.91 -6.61 -10.75
CA GLY A 29 -4.90 -6.43 -11.79
C GLY A 29 -4.10 -7.71 -12.02
N VAL A 30 -3.57 -8.33 -10.94
CA VAL A 30 -2.85 -9.61 -11.05
C VAL A 30 -3.75 -10.67 -11.65
N GLU A 31 -4.98 -10.82 -11.16
CA GLU A 31 -5.94 -11.83 -11.67
C GLU A 31 -6.28 -11.61 -13.14
N ARG A 32 -6.38 -10.35 -13.58
CA ARG A 32 -6.71 -10.01 -14.97
C ARG A 32 -5.54 -10.22 -15.94
N PHE A 33 -4.33 -9.84 -15.54
CA PHE A 33 -3.16 -9.81 -16.43
C PHE A 33 -2.25 -11.04 -16.29
N TRP A 34 -2.40 -11.84 -15.23
CA TRP A 34 -1.66 -13.09 -15.08
C TRP A 34 -2.36 -14.23 -15.82
N HIS A 35 -1.76 -14.69 -16.91
CA HIS A 35 -2.28 -15.81 -17.72
C HIS A 35 -1.60 -17.16 -17.39
N GLY A 36 -0.80 -17.24 -16.33
CA GLY A 36 -0.16 -18.49 -15.89
C GLY A 36 -1.13 -19.43 -15.17
N GLU A 37 -0.68 -20.66 -14.91
CA GLU A 37 -1.55 -21.74 -14.39
C GLU A 37 -2.18 -21.43 -13.01
N SER A 38 -1.60 -20.53 -12.21
CA SER A 38 -2.17 -20.04 -10.95
C SER A 38 -1.44 -18.79 -10.43
N ALA A 39 -2.11 -17.93 -9.66
CA ALA A 39 -1.49 -16.94 -8.76
C ALA A 39 -2.26 -16.91 -7.44
N ALA A 40 -1.56 -16.90 -6.31
CA ALA A 40 -2.19 -16.79 -5.00
C ALA A 40 -1.90 -15.40 -4.42
N VAL A 41 -2.93 -14.58 -4.28
CA VAL A 41 -2.81 -13.24 -3.69
C VAL A 41 -3.46 -13.24 -2.32
N ARG A 42 -2.72 -12.77 -1.30
CA ARG A 42 -3.24 -12.62 0.05
C ARG A 42 -3.10 -11.18 0.49
N VAL A 43 -4.21 -10.56 0.91
CA VAL A 43 -4.19 -9.22 1.51
C VAL A 43 -4.22 -9.36 3.02
N ILE A 44 -3.26 -8.76 3.73
CA ILE A 44 -3.24 -8.72 5.20
C ILE A 44 -3.36 -7.27 5.66
N ARG A 45 -4.24 -7.03 6.63
CA ARG A 45 -4.35 -5.73 7.30
C ARG A 45 -3.33 -5.70 8.43
N ALA A 46 -2.07 -5.49 8.03
CA ALA A 46 -0.93 -5.77 8.90
C ALA A 46 -0.92 -4.91 10.17
N ILE A 47 -1.59 -3.76 10.17
CA ILE A 47 -1.64 -2.89 11.35
C ILE A 47 -2.78 -3.33 12.26
N GLU A 48 -3.98 -3.51 11.74
CA GLU A 48 -5.20 -3.82 12.48
C GLU A 48 -5.19 -5.24 13.03
N ASP A 49 -4.82 -6.22 12.20
CA ASP A 49 -4.86 -7.63 12.57
C ASP A 49 -3.75 -8.00 13.59
N SER A 50 -2.78 -7.10 13.82
CA SER A 50 -1.67 -7.31 14.74
C SER A 50 -2.02 -7.07 16.22
N HIS A 51 -2.92 -6.13 16.54
CA HIS A 51 -3.30 -5.85 17.94
C HIS A 51 -4.51 -4.91 18.08
N HIS A 52 -5.27 -5.05 19.18
CA HIS A 52 -6.34 -4.10 19.59
C HIS A 52 -5.88 -2.63 19.71
N ILE A 53 -4.60 -2.42 20.04
CA ILE A 53 -4.05 -1.06 20.20
C ILE A 53 -3.88 -0.41 18.84
N THR A 54 -3.33 -1.12 17.87
CA THR A 54 -3.17 -0.64 16.50
C THR A 54 -4.52 -0.46 15.82
N GLU A 55 -5.47 -1.36 16.05
CA GLU A 55 -6.87 -1.18 15.62
C GLU A 55 -7.49 0.12 16.20
N LYS A 56 -7.29 0.39 17.50
CA LYS A 56 -7.72 1.66 18.13
C LYS A 56 -7.04 2.87 17.52
N LEU A 57 -5.74 2.81 17.21
CA LEU A 57 -5.02 3.90 16.56
C LEU A 57 -5.59 4.19 15.16
N VAL A 58 -5.93 3.15 14.40
CA VAL A 58 -6.61 3.29 13.09
C VAL A 58 -7.99 3.94 13.25
N LYS A 59 -8.76 3.54 14.28
CA LYS A 59 -10.05 4.18 14.61
C LYS A 59 -9.88 5.67 14.98
N ILE A 60 -8.87 6.01 15.77
CA ILE A 60 -8.55 7.40 16.13
C ILE A 60 -8.16 8.18 14.87
N TYR A 61 -7.28 7.63 14.03
CA TYR A 61 -6.90 8.23 12.75
C TYR A 61 -8.13 8.55 11.91
N ASN A 62 -9.02 7.56 11.70
CA ASN A 62 -10.24 7.73 10.92
C ASN A 62 -11.22 8.72 11.57
N TRP A 63 -11.28 8.79 12.90
CA TRP A 63 -12.11 9.77 13.61
C TRP A 63 -11.57 11.20 13.42
N VAL A 64 -10.26 11.41 13.53
CA VAL A 64 -9.63 12.72 13.27
C VAL A 64 -9.83 13.12 11.81
N LEU A 65 -9.65 12.19 10.87
CA LEU A 65 -9.87 12.42 9.43
C LEU A 65 -11.30 12.90 9.15
N ARG A 66 -12.30 12.33 9.83
CA ARG A 66 -13.71 12.67 9.61
C ARG A 66 -14.17 13.91 10.36
N HIS A 67 -13.70 14.13 11.59
CA HIS A 67 -14.29 15.15 12.49
C HIS A 67 -13.34 16.30 12.85
N LYS A 68 -12.03 16.16 12.61
CA LYS A 68 -10.98 17.13 13.01
C LYS A 68 -9.90 17.27 11.92
N GLN A 69 -10.29 17.52 10.68
CA GLN A 69 -9.38 17.61 9.53
C GLN A 69 -8.22 18.60 9.75
N SER A 70 -8.46 19.75 10.41
CA SER A 70 -7.42 20.73 10.73
C SER A 70 -6.31 20.20 11.65
N TRP A 71 -6.54 19.08 12.34
CA TRP A 71 -5.56 18.43 13.20
C TRP A 71 -4.68 17.44 12.46
N MET A 72 -5.01 17.07 11.21
CA MET A 72 -4.23 16.11 10.45
C MET A 72 -2.80 16.57 10.20
N LYS A 73 -2.55 17.88 10.11
CA LYS A 73 -1.18 18.43 10.04
C LYS A 73 -0.34 18.10 11.28
N TYR A 74 -0.93 18.10 12.47
CA TYR A 74 -0.23 17.78 13.72
C TYR A 74 0.01 16.28 13.83
N LEU A 75 -0.96 15.47 13.40
CA LEU A 75 -0.81 14.02 13.34
C LEU A 75 0.29 13.62 12.34
N TYR A 76 0.26 14.20 11.14
CA TYR A 76 1.29 14.04 10.13
C TYR A 76 2.67 14.44 10.67
N TRP A 77 2.78 15.61 11.30
CA TRP A 77 4.03 16.07 11.92
C TRP A 77 4.51 15.08 12.99
N ALA A 78 3.64 14.64 13.89
CA ALA A 78 3.98 13.73 14.98
C ALA A 78 4.48 12.39 14.44
N VAL A 79 3.77 11.77 13.50
CA VAL A 79 4.17 10.48 12.92
C VAL A 79 5.50 10.61 12.18
N ASN A 80 5.70 11.65 11.37
CA ASN A 80 6.99 11.88 10.69
C ASN A 80 8.13 12.19 11.66
N ARG A 81 7.84 12.80 12.81
CA ARG A 81 8.84 13.11 13.85
C ARG A 81 9.22 11.88 14.67
N PHE A 82 8.24 11.09 15.10
CA PHE A 82 8.45 9.97 16.01
C PHE A 82 8.77 8.65 15.32
N ARG A 83 8.38 8.51 14.04
CA ARG A 83 8.62 7.35 13.18
C ARG A 83 8.20 6.04 13.87
N PRO A 84 6.91 5.88 14.23
CA PRO A 84 6.43 4.70 14.97
C PRO A 84 6.77 3.37 14.26
N GLU A 85 6.81 3.35 12.94
CA GLU A 85 7.15 2.21 12.10
C GLU A 85 8.58 1.67 12.32
N THR A 86 9.48 2.46 12.92
CA THR A 86 10.84 2.03 13.25
C THR A 86 10.97 1.56 14.71
N ARG A 87 9.88 1.55 15.49
CA ARG A 87 9.90 1.25 16.93
C ARG A 87 9.63 -0.24 17.20
N GLU A 88 10.33 -0.76 18.20
CA GLU A 88 10.26 -2.17 18.63
C GLU A 88 8.83 -2.63 18.94
N PHE A 89 8.04 -1.75 19.56
CA PHE A 89 6.69 -2.08 19.99
C PHE A 89 5.80 -2.54 18.83
N PHE A 90 5.78 -1.77 17.74
CA PHE A 90 4.97 -2.09 16.56
C PHE A 90 5.55 -3.29 15.80
N HIS A 91 6.88 -3.33 15.68
CA HIS A 91 7.59 -4.44 15.05
C HIS A 91 7.24 -5.79 15.70
N ARG A 92 7.41 -5.93 17.02
CA ARG A 92 7.17 -7.19 17.74
C ARG A 92 5.74 -7.68 17.61
N ARG A 93 4.75 -6.77 17.57
CA ARG A 93 3.33 -7.14 17.42
C ARG A 93 3.01 -7.63 16.02
N CYS A 94 3.51 -6.94 15.01
CA CYS A 94 3.36 -7.40 13.62
C CYS A 94 4.06 -8.74 13.41
N MET A 95 5.28 -8.92 13.96
CA MET A 95 6.04 -10.15 13.82
C MET A 95 5.29 -11.37 14.37
N VAL A 96 4.62 -11.27 15.52
CA VAL A 96 3.84 -12.39 16.08
C VAL A 96 2.74 -12.84 15.13
N HIS A 97 2.03 -11.91 14.50
CA HIS A 97 0.95 -12.25 13.55
C HIS A 97 1.49 -12.77 12.21
N LEU A 98 2.58 -12.17 11.73
CA LEU A 98 3.09 -12.40 10.39
C LEU A 98 4.02 -13.59 10.28
N ARG A 99 4.70 -13.99 11.37
CA ARG A 99 5.57 -15.16 11.38
C ARG A 99 4.86 -16.40 10.87
N ASP A 100 3.64 -16.65 11.35
CA ASP A 100 2.79 -17.75 10.89
C ASP A 100 2.50 -17.69 9.38
N VAL A 101 2.37 -16.48 8.82
CA VAL A 101 2.12 -16.29 7.38
C VAL A 101 3.37 -16.64 6.59
N PHE A 102 4.55 -16.17 7.01
CA PHE A 102 5.80 -16.50 6.34
C PHE A 102 6.15 -17.98 6.46
N GLU A 103 5.94 -18.60 7.63
CA GLU A 103 6.24 -20.02 7.87
C GLU A 103 5.26 -20.95 7.13
N LYS A 104 3.96 -20.65 7.12
CA LYS A 104 2.94 -21.55 6.53
C LYS A 104 2.71 -21.29 5.03
N TRP A 105 2.70 -20.03 4.61
CA TRP A 105 2.34 -19.65 3.24
C TRP A 105 3.55 -19.45 2.35
N CYS A 106 4.67 -18.96 2.90
CA CYS A 106 5.94 -18.67 2.21
C CYS A 106 5.73 -17.83 0.93
N PRO A 107 5.59 -16.50 1.04
CA PRO A 107 5.40 -15.63 -0.11
C PRO A 107 6.65 -15.60 -1.00
N HIS A 108 6.44 -15.48 -2.32
CA HIS A 108 7.53 -15.26 -3.28
C HIS A 108 7.84 -13.77 -3.48
N ILE A 109 6.88 -12.89 -3.16
CA ILE A 109 7.01 -11.44 -3.21
C ILE A 109 6.11 -10.80 -2.16
N VAL A 110 6.57 -9.70 -1.57
CA VAL A 110 5.79 -8.90 -0.63
C VAL A 110 5.58 -7.51 -1.22
N VAL A 111 4.32 -7.07 -1.28
CA VAL A 111 3.91 -5.77 -1.80
C VAL A 111 3.31 -4.95 -0.67
N SER A 112 3.90 -3.79 -0.37
CA SER A 112 3.37 -2.82 0.59
C SER A 112 2.61 -1.71 -0.13
N VAL A 113 1.41 -1.38 0.34
CA VAL A 113 0.64 -0.22 -0.12
C VAL A 113 0.39 0.80 0.99
N HIS A 114 1.18 0.79 2.08
CA HIS A 114 0.95 1.66 3.23
C HIS A 114 2.27 2.20 3.83
N PRO A 115 2.37 3.51 4.19
CA PRO A 115 3.63 4.12 4.62
C PRO A 115 4.23 3.53 5.90
N LEU A 116 3.40 2.99 6.80
CA LEU A 116 3.87 2.46 8.10
C LEU A 116 4.26 0.98 8.08
N THR A 117 4.14 0.27 6.95
CA THR A 117 4.39 -1.19 6.92
C THR A 117 5.80 -1.53 6.44
N GLN A 118 6.33 -0.84 5.43
CA GLN A 118 7.59 -1.24 4.79
C GLN A 118 8.79 -1.41 5.73
N HIS A 119 9.00 -0.52 6.71
CA HIS A 119 10.10 -0.67 7.69
C HIS A 119 9.92 -1.90 8.60
N ILE A 120 8.68 -2.19 8.99
CA ILE A 120 8.36 -3.35 9.81
C ILE A 120 8.66 -4.63 9.03
N PHE A 121 8.23 -4.69 7.77
CA PHE A 121 8.41 -5.89 6.95
C PHE A 121 9.84 -6.08 6.46
N ALA A 122 10.55 -5.01 6.13
CA ALA A 122 11.97 -5.06 5.87
C ALA A 122 12.73 -5.68 7.05
N ARG A 123 12.38 -5.28 8.27
CA ARG A 123 12.98 -5.85 9.48
C ARG A 123 12.61 -7.32 9.70
N ILE A 124 11.34 -7.69 9.51
CA ILE A 124 10.89 -9.09 9.60
C ILE A 124 11.65 -9.96 8.58
N LEU A 125 11.74 -9.52 7.32
CA LEU A 125 12.49 -10.23 6.28
C LEU A 125 13.97 -10.36 6.64
N ARG A 126 14.57 -9.35 7.27
CA ARG A 126 15.94 -9.43 7.76
C ARG A 126 16.10 -10.44 8.89
N GLU A 127 15.24 -10.40 9.90
CA GLU A 127 15.28 -11.31 11.05
C GLU A 127 15.04 -12.77 10.65
N LEU A 128 14.26 -13.00 9.59
CA LEU A 128 14.02 -14.33 9.01
C LEU A 128 15.08 -14.76 7.97
N ASN A 129 16.12 -13.94 7.69
CA ASN A 129 17.10 -14.16 6.62
C ASN A 129 16.49 -14.31 5.21
N LEU A 130 15.34 -13.67 4.98
CA LEU A 130 14.59 -13.69 3.73
C LEU A 130 14.76 -12.42 2.88
N LEU A 131 15.43 -11.38 3.39
CA LEU A 131 15.55 -10.08 2.70
C LEU A 131 16.22 -10.18 1.31
N GLY A 132 17.17 -11.09 1.13
CA GLY A 132 17.81 -11.36 -0.17
C GLY A 132 17.09 -12.38 -1.04
N GLN A 133 16.02 -13.00 -0.54
CA GLN A 133 15.30 -14.09 -1.20
C GLN A 133 13.91 -13.64 -1.68
N ILE A 134 13.23 -12.82 -0.87
CA ILE A 134 11.87 -12.35 -1.12
C ILE A 134 11.93 -10.83 -1.34
N PRO A 135 11.69 -10.34 -2.57
CA PRO A 135 11.68 -8.91 -2.84
C PRO A 135 10.54 -8.22 -2.09
N LEU A 136 10.86 -7.09 -1.47
CA LEU A 136 9.89 -6.16 -0.91
C LEU A 136 9.66 -5.04 -1.91
N VAL A 137 8.44 -4.94 -2.42
CA VAL A 137 8.01 -3.91 -3.36
C VAL A 137 7.05 -2.95 -2.66
N THR A 138 7.22 -1.65 -2.85
CA THR A 138 6.33 -0.64 -2.28
C THR A 138 5.60 0.10 -3.39
N VAL A 139 4.27 0.11 -3.34
CA VAL A 139 3.42 0.95 -4.19
C VAL A 139 3.00 2.18 -3.40
N VAL A 140 3.54 3.33 -3.78
CA VAL A 140 3.28 4.60 -3.10
C VAL A 140 1.92 5.12 -3.54
N THR A 141 0.98 5.19 -2.60
CA THR A 141 -0.39 5.66 -2.85
C THR A 141 -0.58 7.16 -2.60
N ASP A 142 0.49 7.88 -2.23
CA ASP A 142 0.49 9.33 -2.05
C ASP A 142 1.16 10.01 -3.25
N PRO A 143 0.38 10.61 -4.18
CA PRO A 143 0.93 11.14 -5.43
C PRO A 143 1.52 12.55 -5.29
N GLY A 144 1.30 13.24 -4.18
CA GLY A 144 1.74 14.62 -3.98
C GLY A 144 3.11 14.72 -3.31
N TYR A 145 3.89 15.72 -3.70
CA TYR A 145 5.13 16.07 -3.01
C TYR A 145 4.84 16.45 -1.54
N GLY A 146 5.73 16.08 -0.62
CA GLY A 146 5.53 16.26 0.83
C GLY A 146 4.75 15.14 1.53
N PHE A 147 4.70 13.93 0.98
CA PHE A 147 4.04 12.80 1.64
C PHE A 147 4.81 12.25 2.85
N TRP A 148 4.31 11.18 3.46
CA TRP A 148 4.86 10.58 4.68
C TRP A 148 6.28 10.04 4.44
N LYS A 149 7.25 10.43 5.27
CA LYS A 149 8.60 9.84 5.27
C LYS A 149 8.58 8.34 5.47
N GLY A 150 7.49 7.82 6.05
CA GLY A 150 7.23 6.39 6.24
C GLY A 150 7.47 5.57 4.99
N TRP A 151 7.25 6.15 3.79
CA TRP A 151 7.48 5.53 2.49
C TRP A 151 8.95 5.35 2.07
N ALA A 152 9.94 5.97 2.71
CA ALA A 152 11.35 5.75 2.35
C ALA A 152 12.05 4.73 3.27
N CYS A 153 12.43 3.58 2.71
CA CYS A 153 13.12 2.47 3.38
C CYS A 153 14.16 1.84 2.45
N ASN A 154 15.42 1.79 2.90
CA ASN A 154 16.54 1.31 2.09
C ASN A 154 16.53 -0.19 1.78
N ASP A 155 15.66 -0.95 2.45
CA ASP A 155 15.52 -2.39 2.26
C ASP A 155 14.48 -2.74 1.19
N VAL A 156 13.74 -1.75 0.68
CA VAL A 156 12.78 -1.95 -0.40
C VAL A 156 13.55 -2.17 -1.71
N SER A 157 13.17 -3.22 -2.43
CA SER A 157 13.79 -3.64 -3.68
C SER A 157 13.31 -2.78 -4.86
N LEU A 158 12.03 -2.38 -4.86
CA LEU A 158 11.44 -1.57 -5.92
C LEU A 158 10.30 -0.70 -5.38
N TYR A 159 10.29 0.56 -5.79
CA TYR A 159 9.22 1.52 -5.60
C TYR A 159 8.44 1.71 -6.90
N LEU A 160 7.12 1.58 -6.81
CA LEU A 160 6.17 1.94 -7.86
C LEU A 160 5.46 3.22 -7.45
N VAL A 161 5.62 4.28 -8.24
CA VAL A 161 5.07 5.60 -7.94
C VAL A 161 4.16 6.11 -9.05
N ALA A 162 3.24 6.99 -8.69
CA ALA A 162 2.24 7.50 -9.62
C ALA A 162 2.80 8.51 -10.65
N ASN A 163 3.79 9.31 -10.26
CA ASN A 163 4.30 10.44 -11.05
C ASN A 163 5.73 10.83 -10.63
N ASP A 164 6.31 11.81 -11.34
CA ASP A 164 7.66 12.32 -11.07
C ASP A 164 7.78 13.13 -9.77
N ASP A 165 6.70 13.73 -9.27
CA ASP A 165 6.70 14.42 -7.97
C ASP A 165 6.98 13.41 -6.84
N ALA A 166 6.30 12.27 -6.87
CA ALA A 166 6.50 11.21 -5.90
C ALA A 166 7.89 10.56 -6.02
N LYS A 167 8.39 10.40 -7.26
CA LYS A 167 9.77 9.96 -7.50
C LYS A 167 10.78 10.90 -6.86
N ARG A 168 10.68 12.21 -7.15
CA ARG A 168 11.56 13.24 -6.57
C ARG A 168 11.55 13.21 -5.04
N GLN A 169 10.37 13.12 -4.45
CA GLN A 169 10.24 13.08 -2.99
C GLN A 169 10.96 11.86 -2.36
N LEU A 170 10.92 10.69 -2.98
CA LEU A 170 11.66 9.51 -2.50
C LEU A 170 13.18 9.70 -2.62
N ILE A 171 13.65 10.32 -3.70
CA ILE A 171 15.07 10.66 -3.89
C ILE A 171 15.53 11.63 -2.80
N ASP A 172 14.73 12.64 -2.46
CA ASP A 172 15.02 13.58 -1.37
C ASP A 172 15.03 12.91 0.01
N TYR A 173 14.34 11.77 0.15
CA TYR A 173 14.41 10.92 1.34
C TYR A 173 15.55 9.91 1.33
N GLY A 174 16.40 9.93 0.28
CA GLY A 174 17.61 9.12 0.17
C GLY A 174 17.41 7.77 -0.53
N VAL A 175 16.29 7.56 -1.23
CA VAL A 175 16.08 6.34 -2.02
C VAL A 175 16.84 6.46 -3.35
N GLU A 176 17.61 5.42 -3.68
CA GLU A 176 18.30 5.26 -4.97
C GLU A 176 17.32 5.34 -6.14
N GLU A 177 17.59 6.22 -7.12
CA GLU A 177 16.73 6.41 -8.29
C GLU A 177 16.50 5.11 -9.08
N THR A 178 17.52 4.26 -9.15
CA THR A 178 17.48 2.95 -9.83
C THR A 178 16.43 2.00 -9.27
N ARG A 179 15.97 2.25 -8.04
CA ARG A 179 14.92 1.47 -7.36
C ARG A 179 13.53 2.09 -7.50
N ILE A 180 13.37 3.18 -8.24
CA ILE A 180 12.09 3.88 -8.37
C ILE A 180 11.61 3.83 -9.82
N LYS A 181 10.40 3.32 -10.02
CA LYS A 181 9.73 3.29 -11.32
C LYS A 181 8.43 4.06 -11.28
N VAL A 182 8.27 5.00 -12.19
CA VAL A 182 6.99 5.69 -12.43
C VAL A 182 6.11 4.74 -13.24
N SER A 183 5.00 4.29 -12.65
CA SER A 183 4.06 3.32 -13.26
C SER A 183 2.61 3.81 -13.28
N GLY A 184 2.32 4.96 -12.67
CA GLY A 184 0.95 5.42 -12.46
C GLY A 184 0.34 4.88 -11.16
N MET A 185 -0.78 5.47 -10.75
CA MET A 185 -1.55 5.04 -9.59
C MET A 185 -2.27 3.72 -9.91
N PRO A 186 -2.26 2.71 -9.03
CA PRO A 186 -3.09 1.52 -9.21
C PRO A 186 -4.57 1.88 -9.19
N VAL A 187 -5.21 1.83 -10.35
CA VAL A 187 -6.66 1.99 -10.52
C VAL A 187 -7.26 0.62 -10.78
N ASN A 188 -8.41 0.34 -10.16
CA ASN A 188 -9.07 -0.95 -10.33
C ASN A 188 -9.42 -1.19 -11.81
N PRO A 189 -9.12 -2.37 -12.38
CA PRO A 189 -9.34 -2.65 -13.81
C PRO A 189 -10.80 -2.57 -14.26
N LYS A 190 -11.77 -2.56 -13.35
CA LYS A 190 -13.19 -2.30 -13.66
C LYS A 190 -13.44 -0.88 -14.14
N PHE A 191 -12.58 0.06 -13.79
CA PHE A 191 -12.63 1.41 -14.33
C PHE A 191 -12.00 1.39 -15.72
N ARG A 192 -12.77 1.83 -16.70
CA ARG A 192 -12.34 2.00 -18.09
C ARG A 192 -12.41 3.47 -18.46
N GLU A 193 -11.73 3.82 -19.54
CA GLU A 193 -12.00 5.09 -20.19
C GLU A 193 -13.47 5.14 -20.63
N VAL A 194 -14.09 6.28 -20.39
CA VAL A 194 -15.48 6.58 -20.69
C VAL A 194 -15.54 7.66 -21.76
N ASN A 195 -16.57 7.61 -22.60
CA ASN A 195 -16.84 8.65 -23.59
C ASN A 195 -17.99 9.56 -23.13
N GLU A 196 -18.30 10.60 -23.91
CA GLU A 196 -19.38 11.52 -23.57
C GLU A 196 -20.75 10.82 -23.50
N ALA A 197 -20.98 9.78 -24.31
CA ALA A 197 -22.22 9.02 -24.25
C ALA A 197 -22.37 8.25 -22.91
N ASP A 198 -21.29 7.67 -22.41
CA ASP A 198 -21.25 7.05 -21.07
C ASP A 198 -21.58 8.10 -19.99
N ALA A 199 -20.99 9.30 -20.09
CA ALA A 199 -21.23 10.40 -19.15
C ALA A 199 -22.69 10.87 -19.17
N GLN A 200 -23.26 11.10 -20.36
CA GLN A 200 -24.68 11.46 -20.53
C GLN A 200 -25.62 10.39 -19.96
N ASN A 201 -25.33 9.10 -20.19
CA ASN A 201 -26.11 8.01 -19.65
C ASN A 201 -26.05 7.96 -18.12
N ALA A 202 -24.88 8.19 -17.53
CA ALA A 202 -24.73 8.31 -16.09
C ALA A 202 -25.53 9.50 -15.54
N ARG A 203 -25.43 10.68 -16.16
CA ARG A 203 -26.22 11.86 -15.78
C ARG A 203 -27.72 11.56 -15.78
N ARG A 204 -28.24 10.97 -16.85
CA ARG A 204 -29.67 10.55 -16.93
C ARG A 204 -30.05 9.57 -15.82
N ALA A 205 -29.20 8.57 -15.53
CA ALA A 205 -29.46 7.59 -14.49
C ALA A 205 -29.54 8.22 -13.08
N PHE A 206 -28.86 9.33 -12.86
CA PHE A 206 -28.91 10.10 -11.61
C PHE A 206 -29.89 11.29 -11.64
N GLY A 207 -30.70 11.43 -12.70
CA GLY A 207 -31.65 12.54 -12.84
C GLY A 207 -31.00 13.91 -13.09
N LEU A 208 -29.76 13.92 -13.57
CA LEU A 208 -29.01 15.12 -13.93
C LEU A 208 -29.22 15.48 -15.41
N ASP A 209 -29.04 16.76 -15.73
CA ASP A 209 -29.11 17.28 -17.09
C ASP A 209 -27.99 16.66 -17.95
N PRO A 210 -28.31 15.92 -19.04
CA PRO A 210 -27.30 15.20 -19.82
C PRO A 210 -26.30 16.12 -20.53
N ASP A 211 -26.70 17.35 -20.83
CA ASP A 211 -25.92 18.26 -21.68
C ASP A 211 -25.13 19.31 -20.86
N LYS A 212 -25.19 19.22 -19.53
CA LYS A 212 -24.42 20.08 -18.61
C LYS A 212 -23.22 19.35 -18.02
N PHE A 213 -22.17 20.13 -17.77
CA PHE A 213 -20.97 19.73 -17.05
C PHE A 213 -21.21 19.70 -15.55
#